data_AF-A0A2S7PXI0-F1
#
_entry.id   AF-A0A2S7PXI0-F1
#
_cell.length_a   1.000
_cell.length_b   1.000
_cell.length_c   1.000
_cell.angle_alpha   90.00
_cell.angle_beta   90.00
_cell.angle_gamma   90.00
#
_symmetry.space_group_name_H-M   'P 1'
#
loop_
_entity.id
_entity.type
_entity.pdbx_description
1 polymer ?
#
loop_
_entity_poly.entity_id
_entity_poly.type
_entity_poly.pdbx_seq_one_letter_code
_entity_poly.pdbx_strand_id
1 'polypeptide(L)'
;MSSPTFGCTNIPVVIRWGNSEPYNYIGTLAQHLRMNMDLGTQDRPKLLFWFSVKVGVTAKPDSATIRTKLLYFVLQASLFEKDESIISVTSPSDFSPNTRTAIQKAGIHTDHTTTISRIYFKLHNHGTVFMPPIENYAFTPASDDVLQLLVHLQSLSQAKQFCVYTSTETSHITSLGSRIHSIRKGTFTGDFTTQSVYKHNMVCDKWTNFNQCVRQEHPAKRQEPPPQYTQGNSAVDPVASDSADMLTIKIRIYHLPVISTKILWIPTAMKNCS
;
A
#
# COMPACT_ATOMS: atom_id res chain seq x y z
N MET A 1 -16.32 -20.95 -26.07
CA MET A 1 -15.30 -21.02 -25.00
C MET A 1 -15.27 -19.67 -24.32
N SER A 2 -15.54 -19.61 -23.01
CA SER A 2 -15.56 -18.36 -22.25
C SER A 2 -14.12 -17.87 -22.09
N SER A 3 -13.78 -16.77 -22.78
CA SER A 3 -12.45 -16.14 -22.65
C SER A 3 -12.13 -15.79 -21.19
N PRO A 4 -10.85 -15.86 -20.78
CA PRO A 4 -10.46 -15.65 -19.40
C PRO A 4 -10.87 -14.26 -18.91
N THR A 5 -11.38 -14.22 -17.69
CA THR A 5 -11.42 -13.04 -16.83
C THR A 5 -10.03 -12.42 -16.85
N PHE A 6 -9.88 -11.20 -17.39
CA PHE A 6 -8.74 -10.34 -17.13
C PHE A 6 -8.80 -9.92 -15.65
N GLY A 7 -8.53 -10.88 -14.77
CA GLY A 7 -8.36 -10.68 -13.35
C GLY A 7 -6.92 -10.31 -13.11
N CYS A 8 -6.54 -9.07 -13.38
CA CYS A 8 -5.21 -8.63 -13.00
C CYS A 8 -5.21 -8.49 -11.47
N THR A 9 -4.53 -9.42 -10.80
CA THR A 9 -4.46 -9.46 -9.35
C THR A 9 -3.08 -9.05 -8.88
N ASN A 10 -3.02 -8.36 -7.74
CA ASN A 10 -1.80 -8.07 -7.00
C ASN A 10 -0.85 -7.06 -7.65
N ILE A 11 -1.38 -6.07 -8.38
CA ILE A 11 -0.57 -5.02 -9.02
C ILE A 11 -0.12 -4.01 -7.95
N PRO A 12 1.17 -3.68 -7.82
CA PRO A 12 1.61 -2.57 -6.99
C PRO A 12 1.09 -1.25 -7.56
N VAL A 13 0.53 -0.40 -6.70
CA VAL A 13 -0.06 0.86 -7.12
C VAL A 13 0.22 1.99 -6.14
N VAL A 14 0.19 3.21 -6.66
CA VAL A 14 0.06 4.44 -5.87
C VAL A 14 -1.28 5.08 -6.15
N ILE A 15 -2.01 5.45 -5.10
CA ILE A 15 -3.25 6.21 -5.23
C ILE A 15 -2.98 7.65 -4.79
N ARG A 16 -3.42 8.60 -5.62
CA ARG A 16 -3.33 10.04 -5.39
C ARG A 16 -4.72 10.66 -5.41
N TRP A 17 -5.06 11.45 -4.40
CA TRP A 17 -6.34 12.19 -4.36
C TRP A 17 -6.17 13.57 -3.73
N GLY A 18 -7.18 14.43 -3.91
CA GLY A 18 -7.17 15.84 -3.48
C GLY A 18 -7.42 16.79 -4.65
N ASN A 19 -7.97 17.97 -4.34
CA ASN A 19 -8.40 18.95 -5.34
C ASN A 19 -7.27 19.87 -5.81
N SER A 20 -6.22 20.02 -5.00
CA SER A 20 -5.06 20.87 -5.28
C SER A 20 -3.84 20.33 -4.54
N GLU A 21 -2.65 20.82 -4.91
CA GLU A 21 -1.44 20.51 -4.16
C GLU A 21 -1.47 21.13 -2.74
N PRO A 22 -0.90 20.46 -1.72
CA PRO A 22 -0.32 19.12 -1.78
C PRO A 22 -1.40 18.03 -1.89
N TYR A 23 -1.21 17.09 -2.82
CA TYR A 23 -2.06 15.90 -2.92
C TYR A 23 -1.77 14.90 -1.79
N ASN A 24 -2.75 14.06 -1.50
CA ASN A 24 -2.58 12.92 -0.62
C ASN A 24 -2.13 11.69 -1.41
N TYR A 25 -1.37 10.81 -0.78
CA TYR A 25 -0.84 9.59 -1.38
C TYR A 25 -0.93 8.38 -0.44
N ILE A 26 -1.22 7.21 -1.02
CA ILE A 26 -0.98 5.89 -0.41
C ILE A 26 -0.34 4.97 -1.46
N GLY A 27 0.44 4.00 -1.01
CA GLY A 27 1.08 3.00 -1.85
C GLY A 27 2.58 2.82 -1.64
N THR A 28 3.16 3.32 -0.54
CA THR A 28 4.58 3.05 -0.26
C THR A 28 4.84 1.56 -0.14
N LEU A 29 6.09 1.13 -0.34
CA LEU A 29 6.47 -0.28 -0.28
C LEU A 29 6.05 -0.94 1.05
N ALA A 30 6.18 -0.21 2.17
CA ALA A 30 5.79 -0.66 3.50
C ALA A 30 4.27 -0.92 3.63
N GLN A 31 3.44 -0.15 2.92
CA GLN A 31 1.98 -0.27 2.97
C GLN A 31 1.46 -1.47 2.17
N HIS A 32 2.26 -2.04 1.28
CA HIS A 32 1.91 -3.20 0.45
C HIS A 32 0.55 -3.05 -0.25
N LEU A 33 0.23 -1.85 -0.75
CA LEU A 33 -1.03 -1.57 -1.42
C LEU A 33 -1.06 -2.29 -2.77
N ARG A 34 -2.15 -3.05 -3.00
CA ARG A 34 -2.30 -3.84 -4.23
C ARG A 34 -3.66 -3.60 -4.86
N MET A 35 -3.67 -3.29 -6.16
CA MET A 35 -4.89 -3.23 -6.96
C MET A 35 -5.20 -4.60 -7.54
N ASN A 36 -6.50 -4.90 -7.60
CA ASN A 36 -7.05 -6.07 -8.22
C ASN A 36 -8.32 -5.68 -8.98
N MET A 37 -8.72 -6.51 -9.95
CA MET A 37 -9.89 -6.24 -10.78
C MET A 37 -10.63 -7.52 -11.18
N ASP A 38 -11.96 -7.45 -11.29
CA ASP A 38 -12.81 -8.46 -11.93
C ASP A 38 -13.69 -7.78 -12.98
N LEU A 39 -13.49 -8.16 -14.25
CA LEU A 39 -14.22 -7.66 -15.41
C LEU A 39 -15.32 -8.62 -15.89
N GLY A 40 -15.48 -9.76 -15.21
CA GLY A 40 -16.38 -10.83 -15.61
C GLY A 40 -16.04 -11.40 -16.98
N THR A 41 -17.05 -11.96 -17.64
CA THR A 41 -16.96 -12.54 -19.00
C THR A 41 -17.72 -11.67 -19.99
N GLN A 42 -17.65 -11.99 -21.28
CA GLN A 42 -18.44 -11.27 -22.30
C GLN A 42 -19.95 -11.37 -22.05
N ASP A 43 -20.45 -12.55 -21.67
CA ASP A 43 -21.87 -12.79 -21.45
C ASP A 43 -22.34 -12.36 -20.04
N ARG A 44 -21.39 -12.22 -19.12
CA ARG A 44 -21.63 -11.76 -17.74
C ARG A 44 -20.59 -10.69 -17.38
N PRO A 45 -20.71 -9.47 -17.96
CA PRO A 45 -19.76 -8.41 -17.69
C PRO A 45 -19.85 -7.97 -16.24
N LYS A 46 -18.69 -7.71 -15.63
CA LYS A 46 -18.58 -7.10 -14.31
C LYS A 46 -17.62 -5.93 -14.37
N LEU A 47 -17.70 -5.04 -13.40
CA LEU A 47 -16.67 -4.02 -13.20
C LEU A 47 -16.48 -3.85 -11.70
N LEU A 48 -15.46 -4.52 -11.19
CA LEU A 48 -15.12 -4.49 -9.78
C LEU A 48 -13.63 -4.21 -9.65
N PHE A 49 -13.30 -3.13 -8.96
CA PHE A 49 -11.93 -2.86 -8.52
C PHE A 49 -11.87 -3.05 -7.02
N TRP A 50 -10.77 -3.59 -6.53
CA TRP A 50 -10.46 -3.52 -5.11
C TRP A 50 -8.99 -3.32 -4.85
N PHE A 51 -8.72 -2.54 -3.81
CA PHE A 51 -7.40 -2.25 -3.32
C PHE A 51 -7.24 -2.90 -1.96
N SER A 52 -6.28 -3.80 -1.84
CA SER A 52 -5.99 -4.48 -0.58
C SER A 52 -4.79 -3.82 0.10
N VAL A 53 -4.94 -3.50 1.39
CA VAL A 53 -3.88 -2.91 2.21
C VAL A 53 -3.71 -3.67 3.52
N LYS A 54 -2.46 -3.97 3.89
CA LYS A 54 -2.12 -4.66 5.12
C LYS A 54 -1.78 -3.64 6.21
N VAL A 55 -2.40 -3.78 7.38
CA VAL A 55 -2.12 -2.95 8.56
C VAL A 55 -1.68 -3.82 9.74
N GLY A 56 -0.65 -3.38 10.44
CA GLY A 56 -0.22 -4.00 11.69
C GLY A 56 -1.02 -3.42 12.86
N VAL A 57 -1.67 -4.27 13.63
CA VAL A 57 -2.47 -3.88 14.79
C VAL A 57 -2.25 -4.80 15.98
N THR A 58 -2.59 -4.32 17.16
CA THR A 58 -2.67 -5.12 18.38
C THR A 58 -4.12 -5.18 18.87
N ALA A 59 -4.47 -6.21 19.63
CA ALA A 59 -5.82 -6.35 20.20
C ALA A 59 -6.07 -5.39 21.38
N LYS A 60 -5.00 -4.90 22.01
CA LYS A 60 -4.98 -3.93 23.11
C LYS A 60 -3.68 -3.10 23.03
N PRO A 61 -3.66 -1.84 23.48
CA PRO A 61 -2.46 -1.00 23.45
C PRO A 61 -1.22 -1.67 24.07
N ASP A 62 -1.39 -2.40 25.17
CA ASP A 62 -0.28 -3.01 25.91
C ASP A 62 0.15 -4.39 25.38
N SER A 63 -0.55 -4.92 24.36
CA SER A 63 -0.22 -6.23 23.81
C SER A 63 1.07 -6.17 22.99
N ALA A 64 2.02 -7.06 23.30
CA ALA A 64 3.28 -7.18 22.57
C ALA A 64 3.11 -7.82 21.17
N THR A 65 2.00 -8.51 20.91
CA THR A 65 1.79 -9.27 19.68
C THR A 65 1.13 -8.42 18.60
N ILE A 66 1.91 -8.02 17.60
CA ILE A 66 1.40 -7.39 16.39
C ILE A 66 0.78 -8.46 15.49
N ARG A 67 -0.46 -8.21 15.06
CA ARG A 67 -1.21 -9.02 14.10
C ARG A 67 -1.44 -8.20 12.84
N THR A 68 -1.34 -8.84 11.68
CA THR A 68 -1.66 -8.18 10.42
C THR A 68 -3.15 -8.35 10.11
N LYS A 69 -3.82 -7.25 9.77
CA LYS A 69 -5.18 -7.22 9.26
C LYS A 69 -5.18 -6.68 7.83
N LEU A 70 -6.14 -7.15 7.04
CA LEU A 70 -6.29 -6.76 5.64
C LEU A 70 -7.56 -5.94 5.51
N LEU A 71 -7.45 -4.76 4.91
CA LEU A 71 -8.60 -3.91 4.55
C LEU A 71 -8.73 -3.91 3.03
N TYR A 72 -9.95 -3.75 2.55
CA TYR A 72 -10.24 -3.66 1.12
C TYR A 72 -11.02 -2.40 0.82
N PHE A 73 -10.47 -1.52 -0.02
CA PHE A 73 -11.22 -0.43 -0.62
C PHE A 73 -11.80 -0.90 -1.95
N VAL A 74 -13.13 -0.93 -2.08
CA VAL A 74 -13.85 -1.60 -3.17
C VAL A 74 -14.68 -0.60 -3.97
N LEU A 75 -14.60 -0.71 -5.29
CA LEU A 75 -15.35 0.11 -6.24
C LEU A 75 -16.12 -0.79 -7.21
N GLN A 76 -17.43 -0.61 -7.27
CA GLN A 76 -18.30 -1.37 -8.15
C GLN A 76 -18.75 -0.54 -9.35
N ALA A 77 -19.19 -1.21 -10.42
CA ALA A 77 -19.68 -0.61 -11.67
C ALA A 77 -20.67 0.54 -11.43
N SER A 78 -21.57 0.34 -10.46
CA SER A 78 -22.61 1.27 -10.05
C SER A 78 -22.08 2.52 -9.33
N LEU A 79 -20.77 2.73 -9.17
CA LEU A 79 -20.20 3.97 -8.59
C LEU A 79 -19.62 4.90 -9.66
N PHE A 80 -19.37 4.41 -10.88
CA PHE A 80 -18.68 5.19 -11.91
C PHE A 80 -19.63 6.15 -12.62
N GLU A 81 -19.13 7.32 -13.03
CA GLU A 81 -19.85 8.19 -13.97
C GLU A 81 -19.86 7.58 -15.39
N LYS A 82 -20.83 7.96 -16.24
CA LYS A 82 -21.05 7.32 -17.56
C LYS A 82 -20.11 7.76 -18.69
N ASP A 83 -19.47 8.94 -18.63
CA ASP A 83 -18.88 9.56 -19.84
C ASP A 83 -17.39 9.98 -19.84
N GLU A 84 -16.50 9.39 -19.01
CA GLU A 84 -15.07 9.75 -19.03
C GLU A 84 -14.12 8.55 -19.20
N SER A 85 -13.02 8.77 -19.93
CA SER A 85 -11.95 7.77 -20.12
C SER A 85 -11.27 7.47 -18.78
N ILE A 86 -11.36 6.21 -18.34
CA ILE A 86 -10.81 5.77 -17.06
C ILE A 86 -9.29 5.57 -17.12
N ILE A 87 -8.71 5.32 -18.29
CA ILE A 87 -7.29 4.92 -18.41
C ILE A 87 -6.56 5.79 -19.42
N SER A 88 -5.41 6.31 -19.00
CA SER A 88 -4.45 7.03 -19.83
C SER A 88 -3.04 6.51 -19.58
N VAL A 89 -2.25 6.36 -20.64
CA VAL A 89 -0.80 6.11 -20.53
C VAL A 89 -0.10 7.47 -20.48
N THR A 90 0.89 7.63 -19.61
CA THR A 90 1.58 8.93 -19.44
C THR A 90 3.06 8.70 -19.20
N SER A 91 3.91 9.58 -19.73
CA SER A 91 5.34 9.50 -19.50
C SER A 91 5.65 9.90 -18.04
N PRO A 92 6.62 9.26 -17.36
CA PRO A 92 7.08 9.68 -16.03
C PRO A 92 7.52 11.15 -15.95
N SER A 93 7.91 11.75 -17.09
CA SER A 93 8.28 13.16 -17.22
C SER A 93 7.13 14.11 -16.91
N ASP A 94 5.89 13.70 -17.16
CA ASP A 94 4.72 14.58 -17.13
C ASP A 94 4.12 14.69 -15.72
N PHE A 95 4.68 13.99 -14.75
CA PHE A 95 4.25 14.01 -13.36
C PHE A 95 4.99 15.08 -12.53
N SER A 96 4.27 15.71 -11.60
CA SER A 96 4.89 16.62 -10.63
C SER A 96 5.95 15.88 -9.79
N PRO A 97 6.98 16.59 -9.27
CA PRO A 97 8.04 15.97 -8.48
C PRO A 97 7.51 15.10 -7.33
N ASN A 98 6.50 15.58 -6.61
CA ASN A 98 5.87 14.85 -5.50
C ASN A 98 5.22 13.54 -5.96
N THR A 99 4.54 13.56 -7.11
CA THR A 99 3.92 12.36 -7.69
C THR A 99 5.00 11.33 -8.06
N ARG A 100 6.10 11.79 -8.68
CA ARG A 100 7.23 10.92 -9.05
C ARG A 100 7.88 10.28 -7.82
N THR A 101 8.12 11.06 -6.76
CA THR A 101 8.65 10.55 -5.49
C THR A 101 7.72 9.52 -4.86
N ALA A 102 6.40 9.73 -4.87
CA ALA A 102 5.45 8.76 -4.34
C ALA A 102 5.49 7.43 -5.11
N ILE A 103 5.54 7.48 -6.45
CA ILE A 103 5.68 6.31 -7.33
C ILE A 103 6.98 5.56 -7.03
N GLN A 104 8.10 6.26 -6.88
CA GLN A 104 9.38 5.64 -6.52
C GLN A 104 9.34 4.98 -5.14
N LYS A 105 8.74 5.63 -4.13
CA LYS A 105 8.56 5.06 -2.78
C LYS A 105 7.67 3.81 -2.75
N ALA A 106 6.85 3.60 -3.78
CA ALA A 106 6.08 2.39 -3.98
C ALA A 106 6.88 1.23 -4.58
N GLY A 107 8.14 1.46 -4.96
CA GLY A 107 8.96 0.49 -5.68
C GLY A 107 8.58 0.37 -7.16
N ILE A 108 7.74 1.27 -7.69
CA ILE A 108 7.44 1.35 -9.12
C ILE A 108 8.60 2.10 -9.76
N HIS A 109 9.40 1.39 -10.54
CA HIS A 109 10.60 1.94 -11.14
C HIS A 109 10.21 3.00 -12.17
N THR A 110 10.93 4.11 -12.16
CA THR A 110 10.71 5.24 -13.09
C THR A 110 11.94 5.44 -13.97
N ASP A 111 12.52 4.33 -14.45
CA ASP A 111 13.57 4.44 -15.47
C ASP A 111 12.96 4.95 -16.80
N HIS A 112 13.81 5.40 -17.71
CA HIS A 112 13.39 6.01 -18.97
C HIS A 112 12.64 5.03 -19.89
N THR A 113 12.64 3.73 -19.58
CA THR A 113 11.97 2.68 -20.34
C THR A 113 10.65 2.24 -19.71
N THR A 114 10.42 2.55 -18.43
CA THR A 114 9.22 2.13 -17.72
C THR A 114 8.05 3.03 -18.09
N THR A 115 7.05 2.42 -18.72
CA THR A 115 5.78 3.09 -18.98
C THR A 115 4.93 3.09 -17.70
N ILE A 116 4.52 4.28 -17.26
CA ILE A 116 3.61 4.43 -16.14
C ILE A 116 2.20 4.65 -16.68
N SER A 117 1.30 3.81 -16.22
CA SER A 117 -0.11 3.93 -16.53
C SER A 117 -0.84 4.68 -15.42
N ARG A 118 -1.69 5.62 -15.82
CA ARG A 118 -2.56 6.38 -14.93
C ARG A 118 -4.01 6.01 -15.19
N ILE A 119 -4.66 5.48 -14.17
CA ILE A 119 -6.09 5.18 -14.16
C ILE A 119 -6.78 6.29 -13.37
N TYR A 120 -7.63 7.07 -14.02
CA TYR A 120 -8.43 8.12 -13.40
C TYR A 120 -9.80 7.57 -13.00
N PHE A 121 -10.12 7.69 -11.71
CA PHE A 121 -11.40 7.31 -11.15
C PHE A 121 -12.23 8.57 -10.91
N LYS A 122 -13.42 8.59 -11.49
CA LYS A 122 -14.46 9.59 -11.24
C LYS A 122 -15.75 8.88 -10.87
N LEU A 123 -16.16 9.07 -9.62
CA LEU A 123 -17.25 8.35 -9.00
C LEU A 123 -18.40 9.31 -8.70
N HIS A 124 -19.65 8.89 -8.95
CA HIS A 124 -20.80 9.69 -8.54
C HIS A 124 -21.11 9.52 -7.04
N ASN A 125 -20.67 8.42 -6.43
CA ASN A 125 -20.78 8.14 -5.00
C ASN A 125 -19.46 7.62 -4.40
N HIS A 126 -19.37 7.60 -3.07
CA HIS A 126 -18.18 7.18 -2.32
C HIS A 126 -17.90 5.68 -2.48
N GLY A 127 -16.62 5.31 -2.41
CA GLY A 127 -16.24 3.90 -2.36
C GLY A 127 -16.40 3.34 -0.94
N THR A 128 -16.37 2.02 -0.81
CA THR A 128 -16.59 1.32 0.46
C THR A 128 -15.30 0.66 0.94
N VAL A 129 -14.99 0.80 2.23
CA VAL A 129 -13.89 0.08 2.87
C VAL A 129 -14.45 -1.09 3.69
N PHE A 130 -14.05 -2.29 3.35
CA PHE A 130 -14.35 -3.50 4.11
C PHE A 130 -13.25 -3.74 5.13
N MET A 131 -13.65 -3.95 6.38
CA MET A 131 -12.77 -4.09 7.53
C MET A 131 -13.04 -5.39 8.28
N PRO A 132 -12.02 -5.95 8.96
CA PRO A 132 -12.25 -7.08 9.86
C PRO A 132 -13.24 -6.68 10.97
N PRO A 133 -14.13 -7.58 11.39
CA PRO A 133 -14.95 -7.34 12.57
C PRO A 133 -14.06 -7.31 13.81
N ILE A 134 -14.45 -6.50 14.80
CA ILE A 134 -13.84 -6.57 16.13
C ILE A 134 -14.23 -7.88 16.79
N GLU A 135 -13.31 -8.41 17.60
CA GLU A 135 -13.61 -9.49 18.54
C GLU A 135 -14.17 -8.84 19.82
N ASN A 136 -13.36 -8.74 20.87
CA ASN A 136 -13.76 -8.14 22.15
C ASN A 136 -13.48 -6.63 22.24
N TYR A 137 -12.57 -6.11 21.42
CA TYR A 137 -12.09 -4.73 21.49
C TYR A 137 -11.73 -4.20 20.10
N ALA A 138 -11.74 -2.87 19.96
CA ALA A 138 -11.18 -2.19 18.78
C ALA A 138 -9.67 -2.46 18.65
N PHE A 139 -9.20 -2.54 17.41
CA PHE A 139 -7.80 -2.75 17.06
C PHE A 139 -6.97 -1.49 17.33
N THR A 140 -5.84 -1.62 18.01
CA THR A 140 -4.90 -0.51 18.18
C THR A 140 -3.86 -0.52 17.06
N PRO A 141 -3.66 0.57 16.29
CA PRO A 141 -2.57 0.67 15.33
C PRO A 141 -1.20 0.41 15.97
N ALA A 142 -0.37 -0.37 15.29
CA ALA A 142 0.95 -0.73 15.81
C ALA A 142 1.97 0.44 15.77
N SER A 143 1.72 1.48 14.97
CA SER A 143 2.57 2.66 14.84
C SER A 143 1.78 3.87 14.31
N ASP A 144 2.39 5.05 14.38
CA ASP A 144 1.85 6.29 13.80
C ASP A 144 1.64 6.18 12.29
N ASP A 145 2.56 5.51 11.58
CA ASP A 145 2.43 5.26 10.14
C ASP A 145 1.18 4.45 9.79
N VAL A 146 0.83 3.46 10.64
CA VAL A 146 -0.40 2.68 10.45
C VAL A 146 -1.63 3.52 10.74
N LEU A 147 -1.60 4.35 11.79
CA LEU A 147 -2.70 5.27 12.09
C LEU A 147 -2.91 6.28 10.95
N GLN A 148 -1.84 6.89 10.43
CA GLN A 148 -1.90 7.78 9.28
C GLN A 148 -2.44 7.07 8.04
N LEU A 149 -2.02 5.83 7.78
CA LEU A 149 -2.57 5.03 6.67
C LEU A 149 -4.08 4.81 6.82
N LEU A 150 -4.59 4.55 8.02
CA LEU A 150 -6.03 4.40 8.28
C LEU A 150 -6.78 5.71 8.03
N VAL A 151 -6.26 6.84 8.52
CA VAL A 151 -6.82 8.18 8.26
C VAL A 151 -6.85 8.49 6.76
N HIS A 152 -5.77 8.17 6.05
CA HIS A 152 -5.66 8.34 4.61
C HIS A 152 -6.66 7.46 3.85
N LEU A 153 -6.82 6.20 4.25
CA LEU A 153 -7.79 5.30 3.64
C LEU A 153 -9.24 5.77 3.89
N GLN A 154 -9.52 6.31 5.09
CA GLN A 154 -10.80 6.93 5.40
C GLN A 154 -11.06 8.16 4.53
N SER A 155 -10.07 9.05 4.40
CA SER A 155 -10.16 10.21 3.49
C SER A 155 -10.39 9.77 2.04
N LEU A 156 -9.63 8.78 1.56
CA LEU A 156 -9.76 8.24 0.20
C LEU A 156 -11.16 7.64 -0.03
N SER A 157 -11.75 6.96 0.95
CA SER A 157 -13.11 6.41 0.82
C SER A 157 -14.15 7.49 0.52
N GLN A 158 -13.93 8.70 1.01
CA GLN A 158 -14.79 9.87 0.78
C GLN A 158 -14.46 10.61 -0.52
N ALA A 159 -13.32 10.31 -1.16
CA ALA A 159 -12.94 10.95 -2.42
C ALA A 159 -13.80 10.41 -3.58
N LYS A 160 -14.33 11.32 -4.39
CA LYS A 160 -15.02 10.99 -5.65
C LYS A 160 -14.12 11.05 -6.87
N GLN A 161 -12.91 11.60 -6.71
CA GLN A 161 -11.92 11.74 -7.78
C GLN A 161 -10.54 11.37 -7.26
N PHE A 162 -9.87 10.44 -7.94
CA PHE A 162 -8.49 10.06 -7.63
C PHE A 162 -7.81 9.40 -8.83
N CYS A 163 -6.48 9.40 -8.81
CA CYS A 163 -5.65 8.73 -9.79
C CYS A 163 -4.99 7.51 -9.16
N VAL A 164 -4.88 6.43 -9.92
CA VAL A 164 -4.08 5.26 -9.59
C VAL A 164 -2.95 5.15 -10.59
N TYR A 165 -1.72 5.05 -10.09
CA TYR A 165 -0.51 4.90 -10.88
C TYR A 165 0.03 3.49 -10.73
N THR A 166 0.41 2.89 -11.85
CA THR A 166 1.02 1.57 -11.88
C THR A 166 1.98 1.42 -13.05
N SER A 167 2.94 0.50 -12.94
CA SER A 167 3.73 0.06 -14.08
C SER A 167 3.13 -1.23 -14.60
N THR A 168 2.69 -1.22 -15.85
CA THR A 168 2.13 -2.38 -16.55
C THR A 168 2.31 -2.13 -18.04
N GLU A 169 2.47 -3.20 -18.82
CA GLU A 169 2.64 -3.12 -20.27
C GLU A 169 1.51 -2.32 -20.94
N THR A 170 1.88 -1.47 -21.89
CA THR A 170 0.95 -0.60 -22.64
C THR A 170 -0.17 -1.39 -23.32
N SER A 171 0.14 -2.58 -23.82
CA SER A 171 -0.82 -3.53 -24.43
C SER A 171 -1.90 -3.94 -23.43
N HIS A 172 -1.51 -4.32 -22.22
CA HIS A 172 -2.42 -4.71 -21.14
C HIS A 172 -3.31 -3.54 -20.71
N ILE A 173 -2.76 -2.33 -20.58
CA ILE A 173 -3.57 -1.16 -20.22
C ILE A 173 -4.56 -0.76 -21.31
N THR A 174 -4.16 -0.85 -22.57
CA THR A 174 -5.03 -0.49 -23.70
C THR A 174 -6.18 -1.49 -23.83
N SER A 175 -5.88 -2.78 -23.65
CA SER A 175 -6.89 -3.85 -23.58
C SER A 175 -7.86 -3.62 -22.41
N LEU A 176 -7.31 -3.30 -21.23
CA LEU A 176 -8.08 -3.00 -20.03
C LEU A 176 -9.02 -1.80 -20.24
N GLY A 177 -8.51 -0.70 -20.81
CA GLY A 177 -9.30 0.49 -21.10
C GLY A 177 -10.43 0.21 -22.08
N SER A 178 -10.13 -0.50 -23.17
CA SER A 178 -11.10 -0.91 -24.17
C SER A 178 -12.20 -1.81 -23.58
N ARG A 179 -11.79 -2.73 -22.70
CA ARG A 179 -12.71 -3.63 -22.01
C ARG A 179 -13.63 -2.88 -21.07
N ILE A 180 -13.09 -2.01 -20.21
CA ILE A 180 -13.88 -1.16 -19.29
C ILE A 180 -14.85 -0.26 -20.06
N HIS A 181 -14.42 0.32 -21.18
CA HIS A 181 -15.28 1.14 -22.03
C HIS A 181 -16.45 0.34 -22.62
N SER A 182 -16.18 -0.86 -23.14
CA SER A 182 -17.20 -1.75 -23.69
C SER A 182 -18.21 -2.17 -22.63
N ILE A 183 -17.69 -2.52 -21.45
CA ILE A 183 -18.41 -2.76 -20.20
C ILE A 183 -19.36 -1.57 -19.96
N ARG A 184 -18.85 -0.34 -19.86
CA ARG A 184 -19.63 0.85 -19.51
C ARG A 184 -20.74 1.24 -20.49
N LYS A 185 -20.59 0.89 -21.77
CA LYS A 185 -21.62 1.09 -22.79
C LYS A 185 -22.74 0.04 -22.76
N GLY A 186 -22.47 -1.12 -22.17
CA GLY A 186 -23.43 -2.22 -22.08
C GLY A 186 -24.38 -2.10 -20.88
N THR A 187 -25.30 -3.06 -20.78
CA THR A 187 -26.18 -3.22 -19.63
C THR A 187 -25.49 -4.09 -18.59
N PHE A 188 -25.03 -3.53 -17.47
CA PHE A 188 -24.55 -4.35 -16.36
C PHE A 188 -25.70 -4.86 -15.52
N THR A 189 -25.60 -6.13 -15.12
CA THR A 189 -26.30 -6.61 -13.94
C THR A 189 -25.60 -6.00 -12.72
N GLY A 190 -26.21 -4.95 -12.16
CA GLY A 190 -25.60 -3.98 -11.25
C GLY A 190 -25.19 -4.50 -9.87
N ASP A 191 -25.55 -5.73 -9.49
CA ASP A 191 -25.31 -6.24 -8.13
C ASP A 191 -24.60 -7.60 -8.18
N PHE A 192 -23.27 -7.58 -8.18
CA PHE A 192 -22.49 -8.77 -7.86
C PHE A 192 -22.08 -8.70 -6.39
N THR A 193 -22.28 -9.82 -5.68
CA THR A 193 -21.91 -9.93 -4.27
C THR A 193 -20.41 -9.72 -4.12
N THR A 194 -20.00 -8.65 -3.44
CA THR A 194 -18.58 -8.39 -3.13
C THR A 194 -17.99 -9.40 -2.14
N GLN A 195 -18.81 -10.31 -1.60
CA GLN A 195 -18.38 -11.43 -0.74
C GLN A 195 -17.33 -12.34 -1.39
N SER A 196 -17.20 -12.36 -2.72
CA SER A 196 -16.11 -13.10 -3.39
C SER A 196 -14.75 -12.42 -3.27
N VAL A 197 -14.71 -11.14 -2.89
CA VAL A 197 -13.48 -10.33 -2.79
C VAL A 197 -12.81 -10.47 -1.42
N TYR A 198 -13.61 -10.67 -0.37
CA TYR A 198 -13.13 -10.59 1.01
C TYR A 198 -13.70 -11.71 1.89
N LYS A 199 -13.10 -11.93 3.06
CA LYS A 199 -13.48 -13.04 3.95
C LYS A 199 -14.92 -12.84 4.47
N HIS A 200 -15.64 -13.96 4.64
CA HIS A 200 -16.94 -13.97 5.31
C HIS A 200 -16.80 -13.31 6.68
N ASN A 201 -17.66 -12.32 7.00
CA ASN A 201 -17.74 -11.52 8.23
C ASN A 201 -17.15 -10.09 8.22
N MET A 202 -16.59 -9.62 7.10
CA MET A 202 -16.10 -8.22 7.06
C MET A 202 -17.25 -7.21 7.11
N VAL A 203 -16.99 -6.09 7.78
CA VAL A 203 -17.95 -5.00 7.99
C VAL A 203 -17.57 -3.78 7.17
N CYS A 204 -18.58 -3.04 6.69
CA CYS A 204 -18.39 -1.87 5.84
C CYS A 204 -18.17 -0.60 6.68
N ASP A 205 -17.17 0.20 6.33
CA ASP A 205 -16.93 1.57 6.80
C ASP A 205 -16.98 1.75 8.32
N LYS A 206 -16.68 0.68 9.07
CA LYS A 206 -16.72 0.66 10.53
C LYS A 206 -15.40 1.14 11.12
N TRP A 207 -15.03 2.39 10.85
CA TRP A 207 -13.75 3.00 11.28
C TRP A 207 -13.53 2.95 12.80
N THR A 208 -14.61 2.89 13.59
CA THR A 208 -14.58 2.66 15.06
C THR A 208 -13.99 1.30 15.45
N ASN A 209 -13.77 0.38 14.52
CA ASN A 209 -13.05 -0.86 14.76
C ASN A 209 -11.55 -0.64 15.02
N PHE A 210 -11.04 0.57 14.75
CA PHE A 210 -9.66 0.97 15.03
C PHE A 210 -9.64 2.11 16.05
N ASN A 211 -8.74 2.02 17.02
CA ASN A 211 -8.49 3.10 17.97
C ASN A 211 -7.81 4.27 17.26
N GLN A 212 -8.12 5.49 17.70
CA GLN A 212 -7.50 6.72 17.20
C GLN A 212 -6.13 7.00 17.83
N CYS A 213 -5.68 6.16 18.75
CA CYS A 213 -4.40 6.28 19.43
C CYS A 213 -3.50 5.11 19.05
N VAL A 214 -2.20 5.37 18.95
CA VAL A 214 -1.20 4.34 18.70
C VAL A 214 -0.79 3.64 20.00
N ARG A 215 -0.17 2.46 19.84
CA ARG A 215 0.55 1.82 20.94
C ARG A 215 1.60 2.78 21.52
N GLN A 216 1.54 3.04 22.82
CA GLN A 216 2.64 3.69 23.52
C GLN A 216 3.77 2.67 23.71
N GLU A 217 4.93 2.95 23.12
CA GLU A 217 6.15 2.28 23.56
C GLU A 217 6.36 2.67 25.02
N HIS A 218 6.29 1.69 25.92
CA HIS A 218 6.66 1.93 27.30
C HIS A 218 8.16 2.26 27.28
N PRO A 219 8.60 3.47 27.70
CA PRO A 219 10.02 3.69 27.92
C PRO A 219 10.45 2.65 28.95
N ALA A 220 11.40 1.80 28.58
CA ALA A 220 12.00 0.87 29.53
C ALA A 220 12.41 1.70 30.75
N LYS A 221 11.88 1.37 31.93
CA LYS A 221 12.36 1.90 33.20
C LYS A 221 13.83 1.48 33.35
N ARG A 222 14.76 2.24 32.79
CA ARG A 222 16.16 2.22 33.23
C ARG A 222 16.19 2.94 34.58
N GLN A 223 15.88 2.20 35.64
CA GLN A 223 16.45 2.50 36.95
C GLN A 223 17.85 1.89 36.96
N GLU A 224 18.84 2.65 36.52
CA GLU A 224 20.19 2.49 37.06
C GLU A 224 20.37 3.65 38.05
N PRO A 225 20.67 3.38 39.33
CA PRO A 225 21.04 4.43 40.26
C PRO A 225 22.37 5.06 39.80
N PRO A 226 22.55 6.38 39.91
CA PRO A 226 23.79 7.01 39.52
C PRO A 226 24.94 6.50 40.41
N PRO A 227 26.12 6.18 39.84
CA PRO A 227 27.27 5.84 40.65
C PRO A 227 27.71 7.07 41.46
N GLN A 228 27.70 6.94 42.79
CA GLN A 228 28.40 7.86 43.68
C GLN A 228 29.89 7.66 43.48
N TYR A 229 30.55 8.61 42.82
CA TYR A 229 32.00 8.73 42.84
C TYR A 229 32.41 9.68 43.96
N THR A 230 33.14 9.11 44.91
CA THR A 230 33.77 9.80 46.04
C THR A 230 34.88 10.72 45.56
N GLN A 231 34.92 11.87 46.20
CA GLN A 231 35.83 13.01 46.17
C GLN A 231 37.34 12.69 46.06
N GLY A 232 38.05 13.45 45.21
CA GLY A 232 39.52 13.52 45.17
C GLY A 232 39.99 14.77 44.42
N ASN A 233 40.45 15.77 45.18
CA ASN A 233 40.97 17.06 44.72
C ASN A 233 42.18 16.93 43.77
N SER A 234 42.28 17.80 42.76
CA SER A 234 43.28 18.90 42.74
C SER A 234 43.22 19.71 41.43
N ALA A 235 43.57 20.99 41.58
CA ALA A 235 43.49 22.10 40.65
C ALA A 235 44.19 21.91 39.29
N VAL A 236 43.70 22.60 38.26
CA VAL A 236 44.31 23.79 37.63
C VAL A 236 43.52 24.13 36.35
N ASP A 237 43.05 25.36 36.25
CA ASP A 237 42.71 26.09 35.02
C ASP A 237 43.73 27.26 34.90
N PRO A 238 43.99 27.92 33.75
CA PRO A 238 43.00 28.22 32.70
C PRO A 238 43.49 28.32 31.23
N VAL A 239 42.53 28.69 30.35
CA VAL A 239 42.60 29.45 29.08
C VAL A 239 42.69 28.66 27.76
N ALA A 240 41.60 28.63 26.99
CA ALA A 240 41.38 29.44 25.77
C ALA A 240 40.22 28.90 24.91
N SER A 241 39.32 29.81 24.54
CA SER A 241 38.28 29.66 23.50
C SER A 241 38.88 29.41 22.11
N ASP A 242 38.29 28.55 21.28
CA ASP A 242 37.31 28.97 20.25
C ASP A 242 37.06 27.85 19.21
N SER A 243 35.77 27.59 18.98
CA SER A 243 35.13 27.32 17.68
C SER A 243 35.38 26.02 16.89
N ALA A 244 34.25 25.55 16.32
CA ALA A 244 34.06 24.69 15.15
C ALA A 244 34.03 23.16 15.37
N ASP A 245 32.84 22.70 15.77
CA ASP A 245 32.28 21.39 15.48
C ASP A 245 32.36 21.06 13.97
N MET A 246 33.15 20.04 13.62
CA MET A 246 33.03 19.34 12.34
C MET A 246 32.84 17.85 12.61
N LEU A 247 31.61 17.46 12.94
CA LEU A 247 31.26 16.05 13.16
C LEU A 247 31.30 15.30 11.82
N THR A 248 32.36 14.52 11.65
CA THR A 248 32.58 13.64 10.49
C THR A 248 31.73 12.38 10.66
N ILE A 249 30.63 12.25 9.92
CA ILE A 249 29.80 11.05 9.92
C ILE A 249 30.53 9.94 9.14
N LYS A 250 31.10 8.97 9.86
CA LYS A 250 31.57 7.69 9.31
C LYS A 250 30.37 6.77 9.06
N ILE A 251 29.98 6.60 7.80
CA ILE A 251 28.99 5.59 7.39
C ILE A 251 29.70 4.23 7.31
N ARG A 252 29.32 3.29 8.19
CA ARG A 252 29.70 1.87 8.09
C ARG A 252 28.73 1.18 7.13
N ILE A 253 29.19 0.84 5.93
CA ILE A 253 28.46 -0.03 5.00
C ILE A 253 28.75 -1.48 5.41
N TYR A 254 27.72 -2.23 5.80
CA TYR A 254 27.83 -3.67 5.99
C TYR A 254 27.62 -4.36 4.63
N HIS A 255 28.68 -4.98 4.10
CA HIS A 255 28.59 -5.92 2.99
C HIS A 255 27.92 -7.21 3.46
N LEU A 256 26.77 -7.55 2.90
CA LEU A 256 26.20 -8.90 2.98
C LEU A 256 26.85 -9.80 1.91
N PRO A 257 27.20 -11.06 2.22
CA PRO A 257 27.83 -11.95 1.27
C PRO A 257 26.81 -12.49 0.25
N VAL A 258 27.23 -12.46 -1.02
CA VAL A 258 26.55 -13.11 -2.15
C VAL A 258 26.66 -14.62 -1.98
N ILE A 259 25.54 -15.31 -1.73
CA ILE A 259 25.47 -16.77 -1.82
C ILE A 259 25.14 -17.13 -3.27
N SER A 260 26.16 -17.54 -4.01
CA SER A 260 26.04 -18.16 -5.33
C SER A 260 25.53 -19.59 -5.17
N THR A 261 24.29 -19.84 -5.59
CA THR A 261 23.77 -21.21 -5.70
C THR A 261 23.89 -21.65 -7.17
N LYS A 262 24.97 -22.38 -7.47
CA LYS A 262 25.04 -23.20 -8.70
C LYS A 262 24.09 -24.39 -8.52
N ILE A 263 23.01 -24.42 -9.29
CA ILE A 263 22.17 -25.62 -9.40
C ILE A 263 22.87 -26.58 -10.36
N LEU A 264 23.40 -27.67 -9.81
CA LEU A 264 23.95 -28.81 -10.54
C LEU A 264 22.78 -29.72 -10.93
N TRP A 265 22.48 -29.84 -12.23
CA TRP A 265 21.55 -30.84 -12.74
C TRP A 265 22.23 -32.21 -12.77
N ILE A 266 21.71 -33.16 -11.99
CA ILE A 266 22.05 -34.59 -12.09
C ILE A 266 20.85 -35.27 -12.78
N PRO A 267 20.99 -35.85 -13.98
CA PRO A 267 19.93 -36.64 -14.57
C PRO A 267 19.92 -38.04 -13.96
N THR A 268 18.85 -38.37 -13.23
CA THR A 268 18.61 -39.74 -12.77
C THR A 268 17.93 -40.52 -13.89
N ALA A 269 18.67 -41.46 -14.48
CA ALA A 269 18.10 -42.53 -15.28
C ALA A 269 17.26 -43.46 -14.38
N MET A 270 16.04 -43.80 -14.79
CA MET A 270 15.40 -45.03 -14.37
C MET A 270 14.95 -45.84 -15.58
N LYS A 271 15.47 -47.06 -15.60
CA LYS A 271 15.10 -48.18 -16.45
C LYS A 271 13.70 -48.68 -16.08
N ASN A 272 13.02 -49.10 -17.14
CA ASN A 272 11.92 -50.07 -17.27
C ASN A 272 11.63 -50.99 -16.07
N CYS A 273 10.34 -51.20 -15.82
CA CYS A 273 9.77 -52.52 -15.53
C CYS A 273 8.37 -52.64 -16.16
N SER A 274 8.23 -53.70 -16.97
CA SER A 274 7.02 -54.44 -17.36
C SER A 274 6.03 -53.78 -18.33
#